data_AF-F8SY81-F1
#
_entry.id   AF-F8SY81-F1
#
_cell.length_a   1.000
_cell.length_b   1.000
_cell.length_c   1.000
_cell.angle_alpha   90.00
_cell.angle_beta   90.00
_cell.angle_gamma   90.00
#
_symmetry.space_group_name_H-M   'P 1'
#
loop_
_entity.id
_entity.type
_entity.pdbx_description
1 polymer ?
#
loop_
_entity_poly.entity_id
_entity_poly.type
_entity_poly.pdbx_seq_one_letter_code
_entity_poly.pdbx_strand_id
1 'polypeptide(L)'
;MTSKGNFCRKIGLIHENLSCLINNVLNFIIHFFKHVNPVYSSNYSNGISNEIPQNSDKKKTGSVKKLDDSIEKSQNNLNEVNDSKQGNAEKPQKARKYITLPGGKRKWIRILPPKVRGKDKKPRKKGKEHGNWKHGLGKTREYDSEKYAAWKEAVLRNCNFRCLVTGKTDKLNCHHLNSWDWYEEGRYDAANGVAITVDIHKEFHAKYGSGQNTFEEFEHFLFENYNMTLNDRQYGNHEPRFTTESVSQDLQRKQQEKQADLIELINSRNHELVSGIYKKSSSVIVIRCKIHDVIHETTATNYKKSKTGMSCCGRQRQSQATAYYNTLR
;
A
#
# COMPACT_ATOMS: atom_id res chain seq x y z
N MET A 1 4.29 -16.36 -71.13
CA MET A 1 4.54 -17.74 -70.65
C MET A 1 4.87 -17.70 -69.16
N THR A 2 3.96 -18.29 -68.36
CA THR A 2 4.17 -19.05 -67.10
C THR A 2 4.93 -18.43 -65.90
N SER A 3 4.20 -17.97 -64.86
CA SER A 3 4.49 -18.26 -63.42
C SER A 3 3.55 -17.59 -62.37
N LYS A 4 2.28 -17.29 -62.67
CA LYS A 4 1.33 -16.68 -61.69
C LYS A 4 0.31 -17.66 -61.06
N GLY A 5 0.64 -18.95 -60.96
CA GLY A 5 -0.34 -20.00 -60.66
C GLY A 5 -0.34 -20.66 -59.27
N ASN A 6 0.57 -20.33 -58.34
CA ASN A 6 0.80 -21.18 -57.15
C ASN A 6 0.56 -20.53 -55.77
N PHE A 7 0.07 -19.30 -55.69
CA PHE A 7 -0.14 -18.65 -54.38
C PHE A 7 -1.54 -18.90 -53.76
N CYS A 8 -2.57 -19.21 -54.57
CA CYS A 8 -3.94 -19.37 -54.05
C CYS A 8 -4.23 -20.74 -53.41
N ARG A 9 -3.43 -21.79 -53.62
CA ARG A 9 -3.72 -23.12 -53.03
C ARG A 9 -3.23 -23.28 -51.59
N LYS A 10 -2.38 -22.38 -51.07
CA LYS A 10 -1.81 -22.50 -49.71
C LYS A 10 -2.66 -21.85 -48.62
N ILE A 11 -3.59 -20.96 -48.98
CA ILE A 11 -4.48 -20.27 -48.01
C ILE A 11 -5.72 -21.14 -47.69
N GLY A 12 -6.21 -21.93 -48.65
CA GLY A 12 -7.36 -22.83 -48.43
C GLY A 12 -7.13 -23.91 -47.37
N LEU A 13 -5.92 -24.49 -47.33
CA LEU A 13 -5.56 -25.55 -46.37
C LEU A 13 -5.42 -25.06 -44.91
N ILE A 14 -5.24 -23.77 -44.67
CA ILE A 14 -5.16 -23.21 -43.32
C ILE A 14 -6.58 -22.98 -42.76
N HIS A 15 -7.55 -22.66 -43.62
CA HIS A 15 -8.92 -22.36 -43.19
C HIS A 15 -9.71 -23.61 -42.79
N GLU A 16 -9.47 -24.75 -43.44
CA GLU A 16 -10.14 -26.02 -43.11
C GLU A 16 -9.61 -26.64 -41.80
N ASN A 17 -8.34 -26.43 -41.46
CA ASN A 17 -7.79 -26.91 -40.19
C ASN A 17 -8.24 -26.07 -38.99
N LEU A 18 -8.49 -24.77 -39.17
CA LEU A 18 -8.98 -23.92 -38.09
C LEU A 18 -10.44 -24.22 -37.73
N SER A 19 -11.30 -24.51 -38.71
CA SER A 19 -12.72 -24.82 -38.45
C SER A 19 -12.88 -26.14 -37.69
N CYS A 20 -12.04 -27.14 -37.99
CA CYS A 20 -12.03 -28.42 -37.27
C CYS A 20 -11.58 -28.26 -35.81
N LEU A 21 -10.56 -27.42 -35.55
CA LEU A 21 -10.10 -27.16 -34.19
C LEU A 21 -11.15 -26.43 -33.33
N ILE A 22 -11.82 -25.43 -33.91
CA ILE A 22 -12.86 -24.66 -33.20
C ILE A 22 -14.06 -25.55 -32.85
N ASN A 23 -14.48 -26.42 -33.77
CA ASN A 23 -15.60 -27.34 -33.51
C ASN A 23 -15.28 -28.38 -32.44
N ASN A 24 -14.04 -28.87 -32.37
CA ASN A 24 -13.62 -29.79 -31.31
C ASN A 24 -13.58 -29.12 -29.93
N VAL A 25 -13.14 -27.86 -29.84
CA VAL A 25 -13.14 -27.10 -28.58
C VAL A 25 -14.56 -26.80 -28.12
N LEU A 26 -15.46 -26.39 -29.03
CA LEU A 26 -16.86 -26.13 -28.70
C LEU A 26 -17.59 -27.39 -28.22
N ASN A 27 -17.37 -28.53 -28.88
CA ASN A 27 -17.97 -29.80 -28.46
C ASN A 27 -17.45 -30.26 -27.10
N PHE A 28 -16.16 -30.05 -26.80
CA PHE A 28 -15.59 -30.36 -25.48
C PHE A 28 -16.21 -29.50 -24.37
N ILE A 29 -16.40 -28.20 -24.62
CA ILE A 29 -17.06 -27.29 -23.66
C ILE A 29 -18.51 -27.69 -23.42
N ILE A 30 -19.28 -28.00 -24.46
CA ILE A 30 -20.68 -28.44 -24.33
C ILE A 30 -20.78 -29.75 -23.55
N HIS A 31 -19.85 -30.69 -23.74
CA HIS A 31 -19.84 -31.96 -23.01
C HIS A 31 -19.43 -31.79 -21.54
N PHE A 32 -18.54 -30.84 -21.25
CA PHE A 32 -18.13 -30.51 -19.90
C PHE A 32 -19.29 -29.93 -19.06
N PHE A 33 -20.12 -29.07 -19.65
CA PHE A 33 -21.28 -28.49 -18.95
C PHE A 33 -22.47 -29.45 -18.77
N LYS A 34 -22.56 -30.54 -19.54
CA LYS A 34 -23.62 -31.54 -19.40
C LYS A 34 -23.41 -32.55 -18.27
N HIS A 35 -22.20 -32.65 -17.71
CA HIS A 35 -21.90 -33.59 -16.62
C HIS A 35 -21.72 -32.94 -15.24
N VAL A 36 -21.88 -31.62 -15.14
CA VAL A 36 -21.98 -30.94 -13.84
C VAL A 36 -23.45 -30.93 -13.42
N ASN A 37 -23.88 -32.04 -12.80
CA ASN A 37 -25.18 -32.13 -12.14
C ASN A 37 -25.23 -31.18 -10.92
N PRO A 38 -26.34 -30.47 -10.69
CA PRO A 38 -26.58 -29.76 -9.45
C PRO A 38 -27.16 -30.73 -8.42
N VAL A 39 -26.32 -31.29 -7.56
CA VAL A 39 -26.77 -31.87 -6.30
C VAL A 39 -26.51 -30.81 -5.23
N TYR A 40 -27.53 -30.04 -4.89
CA TYR A 40 -27.81 -29.56 -3.52
C TYR A 40 -29.20 -28.89 -3.54
N SER A 41 -30.23 -29.71 -3.39
CA SER A 41 -31.46 -29.25 -2.76
C SER A 41 -31.34 -29.55 -1.26
N SER A 42 -31.46 -28.53 -0.44
CA SER A 42 -31.83 -28.72 0.96
C SER A 42 -32.66 -27.52 1.40
N ASN A 43 -33.92 -27.84 1.70
CA ASN A 43 -34.93 -27.00 2.30
C ASN A 43 -34.40 -26.38 3.60
N TYR A 44 -34.49 -25.07 3.73
CA TYR A 44 -34.62 -24.40 5.03
C TYR A 44 -35.67 -23.30 4.91
N SER A 45 -36.92 -23.69 5.16
CA SER A 45 -37.99 -22.80 5.52
C SER A 45 -37.88 -22.51 7.02
N ASN A 46 -37.37 -21.34 7.39
CA ASN A 46 -37.63 -20.77 8.72
C ASN A 46 -38.12 -19.33 8.52
N GLY A 47 -39.41 -19.15 8.82
CA GLY A 47 -40.03 -17.84 8.93
C GLY A 47 -39.48 -17.14 10.17
N ILE A 48 -38.95 -15.94 9.96
CA ILE A 48 -38.76 -14.93 11.01
C ILE A 48 -39.32 -13.63 10.43
N SER A 49 -40.50 -13.26 10.91
CA SER A 49 -41.09 -11.94 10.72
C SER A 49 -40.25 -10.90 11.45
N ASN A 50 -39.46 -10.14 10.71
CA ASN A 50 -38.80 -8.94 11.23
C ASN A 50 -39.80 -7.77 11.19
N GLU A 51 -40.35 -7.44 12.35
CA GLU A 51 -40.90 -6.11 12.60
C GLU A 51 -39.76 -5.10 12.68
N ILE A 52 -39.86 -4.08 11.83
CA ILE A 52 -38.98 -2.92 11.77
C ILE A 52 -39.43 -1.94 12.87
N PRO A 53 -38.60 -1.54 13.85
CA PRO A 53 -38.94 -0.41 14.68
C PRO A 53 -38.65 0.89 13.90
N GLN A 54 -39.73 1.61 13.56
CA GLN A 54 -39.67 2.98 13.09
C GLN A 54 -39.08 3.87 14.20
N ASN A 55 -37.90 4.43 13.94
CA ASN A 55 -37.30 5.45 14.79
C ASN A 55 -38.01 6.78 14.49
N SER A 56 -38.90 7.20 15.39
CA SER A 56 -39.66 8.43 15.27
C SER A 56 -38.90 9.60 15.88
N ASP A 57 -38.76 10.64 15.07
CA ASP A 57 -38.33 11.98 15.45
C ASP A 57 -39.08 12.50 16.69
N LYS A 58 -38.34 12.85 17.73
CA LYS A 58 -38.83 13.79 18.76
C LYS A 58 -37.90 14.99 18.87
N LYS A 59 -38.31 16.04 18.14
CA LYS A 59 -38.07 17.45 18.48
C LYS A 59 -38.26 17.66 19.98
N LYS A 60 -37.27 18.24 20.65
CA LYS A 60 -37.47 18.98 21.90
C LYS A 60 -37.20 20.45 21.68
N THR A 61 -38.30 21.19 21.64
CA THR A 61 -38.41 22.63 21.85
C THR A 61 -37.97 22.97 23.28
N GLY A 62 -37.35 24.13 23.45
CA GLY A 62 -36.54 24.45 24.63
C GLY A 62 -37.28 24.98 25.86
N SER A 63 -36.47 25.48 26.80
CA SER A 63 -36.87 26.56 27.70
C SER A 63 -35.63 27.16 28.35
N VAL A 64 -35.57 28.47 28.22
CA VAL A 64 -34.69 29.42 28.90
C VAL A 64 -35.03 29.43 30.39
N LYS A 65 -34.01 29.32 31.25
CA LYS A 65 -33.99 30.00 32.55
C LYS A 65 -32.58 30.52 32.81
N LYS A 66 -32.44 31.84 32.74
CA LYS A 66 -31.43 32.61 33.46
C LYS A 66 -31.74 32.53 34.95
N LEU A 67 -30.70 32.47 35.78
CA LEU A 67 -30.62 33.30 36.98
C LEU A 67 -29.17 33.37 37.46
N ASP A 68 -28.79 34.62 37.70
CA ASP A 68 -27.53 35.11 38.22
C ASP A 68 -27.36 34.76 39.71
N ASP A 69 -26.11 34.77 40.15
CA ASP A 69 -25.57 35.34 41.40
C ASP A 69 -24.33 34.53 41.83
N SER A 70 -23.12 35.10 41.70
CA SER A 70 -22.44 35.92 42.74
C SER A 70 -21.86 35.01 43.84
N ILE A 71 -20.66 35.13 44.42
CA ILE A 71 -19.58 36.11 44.45
C ILE A 71 -18.46 35.43 45.30
N GLU A 72 -17.20 35.88 45.16
CA GLU A 72 -16.10 35.82 46.15
C GLU A 72 -15.29 34.54 46.45
N LYS A 73 -13.99 34.63 46.08
CA LYS A 73 -12.76 34.54 46.91
C LYS A 73 -11.66 33.81 46.12
N SER A 74 -10.42 34.25 45.98
CA SER A 74 -9.66 35.45 46.41
C SER A 74 -8.26 35.20 45.85
N GLN A 75 -7.75 36.03 44.93
CA GLN A 75 -6.56 36.87 45.11
C GLN A 75 -5.59 36.42 46.23
N ASN A 76 -4.38 36.01 45.85
CA ASN A 76 -3.11 36.39 46.50
C ASN A 76 -1.91 35.86 45.71
N ASN A 77 -1.17 36.80 45.10
CA ASN A 77 0.30 36.90 45.04
C ASN A 77 0.80 37.46 43.70
N LEU A 78 0.74 38.80 43.62
CA LEU A 78 1.72 39.62 42.94
C LEU A 78 2.62 40.23 44.02
N ASN A 79 3.92 39.96 43.93
CA ASN A 79 5.04 40.91 44.06
C ASN A 79 6.31 40.14 44.44
N GLU A 80 7.27 40.10 43.51
CA GLU A 80 8.59 40.66 43.81
C GLU A 80 9.37 40.91 42.52
N VAL A 81 9.84 42.15 42.43
CA VAL A 81 10.72 42.72 41.41
C VAL A 81 12.16 42.55 41.91
N ASN A 82 13.12 42.67 40.99
CA ASN A 82 14.59 42.66 41.13
C ASN A 82 15.19 41.28 40.77
N ASP A 83 16.29 41.15 40.05
CA ASP A 83 17.28 42.12 39.61
C ASP A 83 18.08 41.53 38.42
N SER A 84 18.65 42.45 37.66
CA SER A 84 19.70 42.32 36.66
C SER A 84 20.61 41.08 36.68
N LYS A 85 20.77 40.44 35.50
CA LYS A 85 22.07 40.04 34.90
C LYS A 85 21.87 39.51 33.48
N GLN A 86 21.99 40.40 32.50
CA GLN A 86 22.23 40.05 31.10
C GLN A 86 23.63 39.46 30.95
N GLY A 87 23.76 38.14 31.15
CA GLY A 87 24.89 37.38 30.66
C GLY A 87 24.64 37.02 29.20
N ASN A 88 25.32 37.72 28.27
CA ASN A 88 25.44 37.27 26.89
C ASN A 88 26.18 35.93 26.87
N ALA A 89 25.45 34.82 26.94
CA ALA A 89 26.01 33.50 26.70
C ALA A 89 26.48 33.45 25.25
N GLU A 90 27.80 33.58 25.04
CA GLU A 90 28.44 33.39 23.75
C GLU A 90 27.97 32.07 23.15
N LYS A 91 27.25 32.15 22.03
CA LYS A 91 26.80 30.96 21.31
C LYS A 91 28.06 30.16 20.94
N PRO A 92 28.15 28.87 21.31
CA PRO A 92 29.35 28.08 21.08
C PRO A 92 29.70 28.12 19.58
N GLN A 93 30.88 28.66 19.28
CA GLN A 93 31.37 28.76 17.91
C GLN A 93 31.48 27.33 17.35
N LYS A 94 30.65 27.03 16.35
CA LYS A 94 30.58 25.69 15.75
C LYS A 94 31.95 25.36 15.14
N ALA A 95 32.63 24.34 15.68
CA ALA A 95 33.92 23.88 15.16
C ALA A 95 33.82 23.63 13.65
N ARG A 96 34.60 24.39 12.86
CA ARG A 96 34.75 24.19 11.43
C ARG A 96 36.13 23.60 11.17
N LYS A 97 36.21 22.53 10.38
CA LYS A 97 37.49 21.94 9.95
C LYS A 97 37.61 22.09 8.44
N TYR A 98 38.78 22.52 7.98
CA TYR A 98 39.11 22.51 6.57
C TYR A 98 39.50 21.09 6.15
N ILE A 99 39.02 20.68 4.98
CA ILE A 99 39.54 19.49 4.30
C ILE A 99 40.08 19.95 2.94
N THR A 100 41.33 19.58 2.67
CA THR A 100 41.98 19.83 1.38
C THR A 100 41.61 18.70 0.42
N LEU A 101 41.00 19.04 -0.71
CA LEU A 101 40.66 18.07 -1.75
C LEU A 101 41.87 17.86 -2.68
N PRO A 102 41.94 16.73 -3.40
CA PRO A 102 42.94 16.52 -4.46
C PRO A 102 42.94 17.71 -5.43
N GLY A 103 44.11 18.28 -5.71
CA GLY A 103 44.25 19.52 -6.50
C GLY A 103 44.21 20.83 -5.69
N GLY A 104 44.41 20.78 -4.36
CA GLY A 104 44.68 21.96 -3.52
C GLY A 104 43.46 22.82 -3.17
N LYS A 105 42.26 22.48 -3.66
CA LYS A 105 41.04 23.24 -3.36
C LYS A 105 40.57 22.95 -1.93
N ARG A 106 40.39 24.00 -1.13
CA ARG A 106 39.83 23.91 0.24
C ARG A 106 38.31 23.96 0.18
N LYS A 107 37.62 23.00 0.79
CA LYS A 107 36.16 22.99 0.92
C LYS A 107 35.75 23.00 2.38
N TRP A 108 34.80 23.87 2.72
CA TRP A 108 34.16 23.87 4.04
C TRP A 108 33.28 22.64 4.17
N ILE A 109 33.61 21.75 5.11
CA ILE A 109 32.74 20.64 5.49
C ILE A 109 32.23 20.91 6.90
N ARG A 110 30.91 21.01 7.01
CA ARG A 110 30.24 21.07 8.30
C ARG A 110 30.34 19.67 8.91
N ILE A 111 31.25 19.47 9.85
CA ILE A 111 31.26 18.27 10.69
C ILE A 111 30.02 18.38 11.57
N LEU A 112 28.89 17.87 11.08
CA LEU A 112 27.72 17.69 11.92
C LEU A 112 28.12 16.62 12.94
N PRO A 113 27.95 16.86 14.25
CA PRO A 113 28.05 15.78 15.23
C PRO A 113 27.15 14.64 14.76
N PRO A 114 27.54 13.36 14.97
CA PRO A 114 26.74 12.22 14.56
C PRO A 114 25.29 12.48 14.97
N LYS A 115 24.37 12.50 14.00
CA LYS A 115 22.97 12.88 14.22
C LYS A 115 22.37 11.94 15.25
N VAL A 116 22.43 12.31 16.52
CA VAL A 116 21.68 11.65 17.58
C VAL A 116 20.23 12.00 17.33
N ARG A 117 19.53 11.14 16.58
CA ARG A 117 18.12 11.30 16.25
C ARG A 117 17.29 10.88 17.47
N GLY A 118 16.75 11.86 18.20
CA GLY A 118 15.87 11.66 19.36
C GLY A 118 16.14 12.69 20.46
N LYS A 119 15.15 12.96 21.33
CA LYS A 119 15.36 13.76 22.54
C LYS A 119 16.32 13.06 23.52
N ASP A 120 16.35 11.73 23.47
CA ASP A 120 17.26 10.91 24.27
C ASP A 120 18.60 10.72 23.58
N LYS A 121 19.66 11.22 24.22
CA LYS A 121 21.05 11.04 23.76
C LYS A 121 21.63 9.67 24.11
N LYS A 122 20.84 8.77 24.71
CA LYS A 122 21.31 7.44 25.11
C LYS A 122 21.53 6.57 23.86
N PRO A 123 22.60 5.74 23.83
CA PRO A 123 22.76 4.77 22.76
C PRO A 123 21.54 3.84 22.72
N ARG A 124 21.05 3.53 21.51
CA ARG A 124 19.98 2.55 21.37
C ARG A 124 20.49 1.19 21.85
N LYS A 125 19.77 0.58 22.79
CA LYS A 125 20.01 -0.81 23.18
C LYS A 125 19.93 -1.70 21.92
N LYS A 126 20.84 -2.66 21.79
CA LYS A 126 20.91 -3.61 20.66
C LYS A 126 21.11 -5.01 21.21
N GLY A 127 20.89 -6.03 20.37
CA GLY A 127 21.07 -7.42 20.78
C GLY A 127 20.23 -7.74 22.00
N LYS A 128 20.81 -8.45 22.98
CA LYS A 128 20.12 -8.93 24.19
C LYS A 128 19.51 -7.84 25.05
N GLU A 129 20.05 -6.62 24.97
CA GLU A 129 19.59 -5.49 25.77
C GLU A 129 18.36 -4.79 25.18
N HIS A 130 18.02 -5.07 23.91
CA HIS A 130 16.85 -4.48 23.28
C HIS A 130 15.57 -5.12 23.87
N GLY A 131 14.58 -4.33 24.31
CA GLY A 131 13.37 -4.87 24.97
C GLY A 131 12.55 -5.85 24.11
N ASN A 132 12.65 -5.71 22.78
CA ASN A 132 12.05 -6.66 21.83
C ASN A 132 12.99 -7.83 21.44
N TRP A 133 14.11 -8.04 22.16
CA TRP A 133 15.00 -9.15 21.86
C TRP A 133 14.37 -10.47 22.30
N LYS A 134 13.99 -11.28 21.31
CA LYS A 134 13.45 -12.62 21.51
C LYS A 134 14.54 -13.67 21.37
N HIS A 135 15.59 -13.61 22.20
CA HIS A 135 16.67 -14.60 22.23
C HIS A 135 17.41 -14.89 20.91
N GLY A 136 17.43 -13.94 19.96
CA GLY A 136 17.99 -14.16 18.63
C GLY A 136 17.01 -14.79 17.63
N LEU A 137 15.81 -15.16 18.06
CA LEU A 137 14.70 -15.66 17.22
C LEU A 137 13.94 -14.53 16.51
N GLY A 138 14.42 -13.28 16.59
CA GLY A 138 13.70 -12.08 16.16
C GLY A 138 13.37 -11.99 14.66
N LYS A 139 13.79 -12.97 13.85
CA LYS A 139 13.44 -13.11 12.42
C LYS A 139 13.45 -14.58 11.95
N THR A 140 13.26 -15.56 12.83
CA THR A 140 13.30 -16.97 12.41
C THR A 140 12.04 -17.41 11.67
N ARG A 141 10.97 -16.60 11.71
CA ARG A 141 9.74 -16.91 10.99
C ARG A 141 9.92 -16.61 9.51
N GLU A 142 9.55 -17.58 8.68
CA GLU A 142 9.51 -17.42 7.23
C GLU A 142 8.47 -16.32 6.88
N TYR A 143 8.99 -15.13 6.56
CA TYR A 143 8.19 -13.97 6.19
C TYR A 143 8.46 -13.61 4.74
N ASP A 144 7.46 -13.83 3.91
CA ASP A 144 7.45 -13.41 2.52
C ASP A 144 6.61 -12.13 2.39
N SER A 145 7.28 -11.02 2.10
CA SER A 145 6.62 -9.72 1.98
C SER A 145 5.64 -9.65 0.81
N GLU A 146 5.87 -10.40 -0.27
CA GLU A 146 5.03 -10.39 -1.46
C GLU A 146 3.75 -11.19 -1.20
N LYS A 147 3.88 -12.39 -0.63
CA LYS A 147 2.72 -13.18 -0.17
C LYS A 147 1.90 -12.43 0.88
N TYR A 148 2.55 -11.77 1.84
CA TYR A 148 1.86 -10.98 2.86
C TYR A 148 1.08 -9.80 2.25
N ALA A 149 1.64 -9.13 1.25
CA ALA A 149 0.96 -8.05 0.54
C ALA A 149 -0.25 -8.57 -0.25
N ALA A 150 -0.10 -9.72 -0.92
CA ALA A 150 -1.18 -10.38 -1.64
C ALA A 150 -2.31 -10.84 -0.69
N TRP A 151 -1.97 -11.47 0.44
CA TRP A 151 -2.92 -11.87 1.47
C TRP A 151 -3.73 -10.69 2.00
N LYS A 152 -3.06 -9.60 2.38
CA LYS A 152 -3.73 -8.38 2.85
C LYS A 152 -4.73 -7.84 1.82
N GLU A 153 -4.30 -7.74 0.56
CA GLU A 153 -5.13 -7.25 -0.53
C GLU A 153 -6.32 -8.19 -0.79
N ALA A 154 -6.12 -9.51 -0.72
CA ALA A 154 -7.18 -10.51 -0.85
C ALA A 154 -8.23 -10.37 0.26
N VAL A 155 -7.80 -10.28 1.52
CA VAL A 155 -8.69 -10.05 2.67
C VAL A 155 -9.49 -8.76 2.51
N LEU A 156 -8.83 -7.65 2.13
CA LEU A 156 -9.52 -6.38 1.92
C LEU A 156 -10.52 -6.44 0.78
N ARG A 157 -10.18 -7.09 -0.34
CA ARG A 157 -11.12 -7.28 -1.47
C ARG A 157 -12.31 -8.15 -1.08
N ASN A 158 -12.08 -9.25 -0.37
CA ASN A 158 -13.13 -10.14 0.12
C ASN A 158 -14.08 -9.44 1.11
N CYS A 159 -13.60 -8.42 1.83
CA CYS A 159 -14.41 -7.59 2.72
C CYS A 159 -14.89 -6.27 2.08
N ASN A 160 -14.83 -6.11 0.75
CA ASN A 160 -15.20 -4.89 0.03
C ASN A 160 -14.53 -3.60 0.56
N PHE A 161 -13.31 -3.71 1.06
CA PHE A 161 -12.58 -2.63 1.73
C PHE A 161 -13.40 -1.97 2.84
N ARG A 162 -14.13 -2.78 3.62
CA ARG A 162 -14.96 -2.34 4.75
C ARG A 162 -14.66 -3.17 5.99
N CYS A 163 -14.77 -2.53 7.14
CA CYS A 163 -14.72 -3.20 8.43
C CYS A 163 -15.93 -4.13 8.56
N LEU A 164 -15.69 -5.39 8.93
CA LEU A 164 -16.73 -6.39 9.18
C LEU A 164 -17.78 -5.89 10.19
N VAL A 165 -17.33 -5.25 11.27
CA VAL A 165 -18.20 -4.86 12.39
C VAL A 165 -18.93 -3.55 12.09
N THR A 166 -18.21 -2.53 11.60
CA THR A 166 -18.73 -1.16 11.51
C THR A 166 -19.12 -0.73 10.10
N GLY A 167 -18.74 -1.46 9.06
CA GLY A 167 -18.94 -1.09 7.66
C GLY A 167 -18.09 0.11 7.18
N LYS A 168 -17.28 0.70 8.06
CA LYS A 168 -16.40 1.84 7.76
C LYS A 168 -15.29 1.44 6.79
N THR A 169 -14.83 2.37 5.97
CA THR A 169 -13.76 2.18 4.98
C THR A 169 -12.42 2.78 5.42
N ASP A 170 -12.39 3.50 6.54
CA ASP A 170 -11.20 4.18 7.05
C ASP A 170 -10.48 3.35 8.11
N LYS A 171 -9.16 3.53 8.20
CA LYS A 171 -8.28 2.92 9.21
C LYS A 171 -8.49 1.41 9.34
N LEU A 172 -8.55 0.72 8.22
CA LEU A 172 -8.69 -0.74 8.17
C LEU A 172 -7.35 -1.44 8.44
N ASN A 173 -7.45 -2.55 9.16
CA ASN A 173 -6.40 -3.54 9.37
C ASN A 173 -6.93 -4.92 9.03
N CYS A 174 -6.06 -5.74 8.45
CA CYS A 174 -6.32 -7.17 8.30
C CYS A 174 -5.93 -7.86 9.61
N HIS A 175 -6.89 -8.56 10.20
CA HIS A 175 -6.70 -9.40 11.38
C HIS A 175 -6.65 -10.86 10.93
N HIS A 176 -5.72 -11.63 11.48
CA HIS A 176 -5.67 -13.08 11.31
C HIS A 176 -6.63 -13.74 12.30
N LEU A 177 -7.54 -14.59 11.81
CA LEU A 177 -8.51 -15.29 12.67
C LEU A 177 -7.80 -16.33 13.55
N ASN A 178 -7.01 -17.20 12.93
CA ASN A 178 -6.02 -18.05 13.61
C ASN A 178 -4.66 -17.37 13.58
N SER A 179 -4.05 -17.23 14.76
CA SER A 179 -2.89 -16.37 14.95
C SER A 179 -1.65 -16.83 14.15
N TRP A 180 -0.93 -15.84 13.62
CA TRP A 180 0.25 -15.99 12.77
C TRP A 180 1.37 -16.84 13.39
N ASP A 181 1.49 -16.84 14.72
CA ASP A 181 2.57 -17.50 15.42
C ASP A 181 2.49 -19.03 15.40
N TRP A 182 1.30 -19.62 15.40
CA TRP A 182 1.11 -21.07 15.44
C TRP A 182 0.50 -21.65 14.16
N TYR A 183 -0.35 -20.92 13.44
CA TYR A 183 -1.03 -21.44 12.26
C TYR A 183 -0.23 -21.18 10.99
N GLU A 184 0.87 -21.93 10.81
CA GLU A 184 1.85 -21.68 9.76
C GLU A 184 1.27 -21.82 8.34
N GLU A 185 0.45 -22.86 8.12
CA GLU A 185 -0.15 -23.19 6.83
C GLU A 185 -1.13 -22.11 6.35
N GLY A 186 -1.89 -21.50 7.27
CA GLY A 186 -2.87 -20.45 6.95
C GLY A 186 -2.38 -19.01 7.13
N ARG A 187 -1.07 -18.78 7.28
CA ARG A 187 -0.50 -17.42 7.40
C ARG A 187 -0.88 -16.50 6.25
N TYR A 188 -0.92 -17.08 5.05
CA TYR A 188 -1.22 -16.40 3.80
C TYR A 188 -2.56 -16.82 3.20
N ASP A 189 -3.37 -17.61 3.92
CA ASP A 189 -4.72 -17.95 3.47
C ASP A 189 -5.65 -16.74 3.67
N ALA A 190 -6.28 -16.30 2.58
CA ALA A 190 -7.23 -15.21 2.62
C ALA A 190 -8.48 -15.53 3.46
N ALA A 191 -8.85 -16.81 3.60
CA ALA A 191 -9.95 -17.24 4.45
C ALA A 191 -9.61 -17.11 5.95
N ASN A 192 -8.32 -17.13 6.30
CA ASN A 192 -7.84 -16.91 7.66
C ASN A 192 -7.72 -15.42 8.03
N GLY A 193 -8.32 -14.52 7.24
CA GLY A 193 -8.20 -13.08 7.46
C GLY A 193 -9.54 -12.36 7.40
N VAL A 194 -9.66 -11.28 8.18
CA VAL A 194 -10.81 -10.38 8.18
C VAL A 194 -10.35 -8.93 8.21
N ALA A 195 -11.09 -8.04 7.54
CA ALA A 195 -10.85 -6.60 7.62
C ALA A 195 -11.66 -5.98 8.76
N ILE A 196 -11.00 -5.34 9.72
CA ILE A 196 -11.62 -4.59 10.81
C ILE A 196 -10.94 -3.23 11.01
N THR A 197 -11.54 -2.31 11.76
CA THR A 197 -10.88 -1.04 12.08
C THR A 197 -9.74 -1.24 13.09
N VAL A 198 -8.78 -0.32 13.09
CA VAL A 198 -7.66 -0.29 14.05
C VAL A 198 -8.13 -0.34 15.51
N ASP A 199 -9.25 0.32 15.83
CA ASP A 199 -9.75 0.41 17.21
C ASP A 199 -10.29 -0.94 17.68
N ILE A 200 -11.13 -1.59 16.87
CA ILE A 200 -11.66 -2.94 17.15
C ILE A 200 -10.52 -3.96 17.22
N HIS A 201 -9.54 -3.86 16.32
CA HIS A 201 -8.36 -4.73 16.35
C HIS A 201 -7.58 -4.61 17.67
N LYS A 202 -7.48 -3.40 18.23
CA LYS A 202 -6.84 -3.18 19.53
C LYS A 202 -7.71 -3.67 20.68
N GLU A 203 -9.02 -3.47 20.64
CA GLU A 203 -9.96 -3.97 21.65
C GLU A 203 -9.90 -5.49 21.74
N PHE A 204 -9.88 -6.19 20.60
CA PHE A 204 -9.68 -7.63 20.54
C PHE A 204 -8.37 -8.04 21.24
N HIS A 205 -7.23 -7.46 20.82
CA HIS A 205 -5.93 -7.80 21.40
C HIS A 205 -5.75 -7.32 22.84
N ALA A 206 -6.53 -6.35 23.31
CA ALA A 206 -6.57 -5.97 24.71
C ALA A 206 -7.27 -7.04 25.56
N LYS A 207 -8.27 -7.74 25.01
CA LYS A 207 -9.02 -8.80 25.69
C LYS A 207 -8.31 -10.16 25.66
N TYR A 208 -7.79 -10.58 24.50
CA TYR A 208 -7.24 -11.94 24.31
C TYR A 208 -5.70 -11.98 24.18
N GLY A 209 -5.04 -10.83 24.07
CA GLY A 209 -3.59 -10.77 23.81
C GLY A 209 -3.24 -10.87 22.33
N SER A 210 -1.93 -10.87 22.01
CA SER A 210 -1.42 -10.72 20.63
C SER A 210 -0.87 -12.01 19.99
N GLY A 211 -0.99 -13.16 20.64
CA GLY A 211 -0.48 -14.43 20.13
C GLY A 211 -1.37 -15.58 20.57
N GLN A 212 -1.28 -16.71 19.86
CA GLN A 212 -2.10 -17.91 20.12
C GLN A 212 -3.61 -17.72 19.99
N ASN A 213 -4.07 -16.61 19.40
CA ASN A 213 -5.50 -16.39 19.18
C ASN A 213 -6.09 -17.44 18.22
N THR A 214 -7.34 -17.84 18.47
CA THR A 214 -8.11 -18.75 17.61
C THR A 214 -9.32 -18.08 16.97
N PHE A 215 -9.83 -18.69 15.90
CA PHE A 215 -11.06 -18.26 15.23
C PHE A 215 -12.24 -18.12 16.21
N GLU A 216 -12.39 -19.07 17.13
CA GLU A 216 -13.48 -19.12 18.11
C GLU A 216 -13.41 -17.96 19.11
N GLU A 217 -12.22 -17.55 19.53
CA GLU A 217 -12.04 -16.39 20.41
C GLU A 217 -12.46 -15.10 19.73
N PHE A 218 -12.17 -14.98 18.42
CA PHE A 218 -12.60 -13.83 17.63
C PHE A 218 -14.13 -13.85 17.41
N GLU A 219 -14.73 -15.01 17.15
CA GLU A 219 -16.18 -15.14 17.06
C GLU A 219 -16.87 -14.77 18.40
N HIS A 220 -16.36 -15.29 19.52
CA HIS A 220 -16.84 -14.95 20.85
C HIS A 220 -16.67 -13.45 21.15
N PHE A 221 -15.58 -12.83 20.71
CA PHE A 221 -15.40 -11.38 20.80
C PHE A 221 -16.48 -10.61 20.06
N LEU A 222 -16.83 -11.03 18.84
CA LEU A 222 -17.86 -10.38 18.03
C LEU A 222 -19.25 -10.52 18.66
N PHE A 223 -19.58 -11.71 19.13
CA PHE A 223 -20.85 -11.99 19.79
C PHE A 223 -21.02 -11.14 21.06
N GLU A 224 -20.04 -11.20 21.97
CA GLU A 224 -20.13 -10.52 23.27
C GLU A 224 -20.14 -8.98 23.17
N ASN A 225 -19.36 -8.39 22.26
CA ASN A 225 -19.19 -6.94 22.21
C ASN A 225 -20.11 -6.25 21.18
N TYR A 226 -20.55 -6.96 20.15
CA TYR A 226 -21.33 -6.38 19.05
C TYR A 226 -22.60 -7.15 18.73
N ASN A 227 -22.89 -8.28 19.39
CA ASN A 227 -24.02 -9.15 19.11
C ASN A 227 -24.07 -9.57 17.62
N MET A 228 -22.93 -10.01 17.09
CA MET A 228 -22.74 -10.40 15.69
C MET A 228 -22.12 -11.80 15.58
N THR A 229 -22.50 -12.55 14.54
CA THR A 229 -21.76 -13.75 14.10
C THR A 229 -21.01 -13.48 12.80
N LEU A 230 -19.96 -14.26 12.50
CA LEU A 230 -19.12 -14.07 11.32
C LEU A 230 -19.86 -14.30 9.99
N ASN A 231 -20.92 -15.11 10.01
CA ASN A 231 -21.69 -15.45 8.81
C ASN A 231 -22.67 -14.35 8.40
N ASP A 232 -23.04 -13.45 9.32
CA ASP A 232 -24.16 -12.52 9.10
C ASP A 232 -23.83 -11.37 8.13
N ARG A 233 -22.55 -11.02 7.94
CA ARG A 233 -22.16 -9.77 7.26
C ARG A 233 -20.81 -9.79 6.55
N GLN A 234 -20.53 -10.77 5.71
CA GLN A 234 -19.48 -10.54 4.70
C GLN A 234 -19.99 -9.52 3.68
N TYR A 235 -19.63 -8.25 3.88
CA TYR A 235 -19.85 -7.19 2.89
C TYR A 235 -19.09 -7.57 1.62
N GLY A 236 -19.80 -8.16 0.65
CA GLY A 236 -19.22 -8.58 -0.62
C GLY A 236 -19.58 -10.00 -0.97
N ASN A 237 -20.68 -10.16 -1.72
CA ASN A 237 -21.00 -11.40 -2.44
C ASN A 237 -20.06 -11.55 -3.66
N HIS A 238 -18.76 -11.46 -3.45
CA HIS A 238 -17.79 -11.80 -4.49
C HIS A 238 -17.63 -13.32 -4.49
N GLU A 239 -18.52 -13.96 -5.26
CA GLU A 239 -18.34 -15.35 -5.67
C GLU A 239 -17.76 -15.36 -7.09
N PRO A 240 -16.56 -15.95 -7.31
CA PRO A 240 -15.71 -16.62 -6.32
C PRO A 240 -14.90 -15.65 -5.44
N ARG A 241 -14.57 -16.08 -4.22
CA ARG A 241 -13.67 -15.35 -3.30
C ARG A 241 -12.28 -15.19 -3.91
N PHE A 242 -11.63 -14.06 -3.64
CA PHE A 242 -10.25 -13.83 -4.06
C PHE A 242 -9.29 -14.67 -3.21
N THR A 243 -8.54 -15.56 -3.87
CA THR A 243 -7.43 -16.30 -3.28
C THR A 243 -6.15 -15.47 -3.29
N THR A 244 -5.23 -15.74 -2.35
CA THR A 244 -3.94 -15.05 -2.28
C THR A 244 -3.12 -15.22 -3.57
N GLU A 245 -3.22 -16.38 -4.21
CA GLU A 245 -2.55 -16.70 -5.48
C GLU A 245 -3.10 -15.85 -6.62
N SER A 246 -4.43 -15.74 -6.74
CA SER A 246 -5.07 -14.93 -7.78
C SER A 246 -4.70 -13.45 -7.65
N VAL A 247 -4.67 -12.95 -6.41
CA VAL A 247 -4.29 -11.56 -6.12
C VAL A 247 -2.80 -11.33 -6.36
N SER A 248 -1.95 -12.31 -6.05
CA SER A 248 -0.51 -12.25 -6.37
C SER A 248 -0.27 -12.12 -7.88
N GLN A 249 -0.94 -12.94 -8.69
CA GLN A 249 -0.88 -12.87 -10.16
C GLN A 249 -1.36 -11.51 -10.69
N ASP A 250 -2.47 -11.00 -10.15
CA ASP A 250 -2.99 -9.66 -10.47
C ASP A 250 -1.98 -8.54 -10.16
N LEU A 251 -1.32 -8.62 -8.99
CA LEU A 251 -0.31 -7.63 -8.59
C LEU A 251 0.92 -7.68 -9.51
N GLN A 252 1.36 -8.88 -9.89
CA GLN A 252 2.44 -9.07 -10.87
C GLN A 252 2.07 -8.50 -12.24
N ARG A 253 0.86 -8.77 -12.74
CA ARG A 253 0.35 -8.22 -14.00
C ARG A 253 0.35 -6.69 -13.99
N LYS A 254 -0.21 -6.06 -12.94
CA LYS A 254 -0.21 -4.60 -12.76
C LYS A 254 1.21 -4.02 -12.67
N GLN A 255 2.17 -4.77 -12.15
CA GLN A 255 3.56 -4.35 -12.09
C GLN A 255 4.23 -4.40 -13.48
N GLN A 256 3.97 -5.45 -14.25
CA GLN A 256 4.45 -5.60 -15.64
C GLN A 256 3.87 -4.50 -16.55
N GLU A 257 2.58 -4.20 -16.44
CA GLU A 257 1.93 -3.09 -17.15
C GLU A 257 2.63 -1.76 -16.84
N LYS A 258 2.86 -1.44 -15.57
CA LYS A 258 3.57 -0.21 -15.18
C LYS A 258 5.02 -0.13 -15.67
N GLN A 259 5.68 -1.29 -15.80
CA GLN A 259 7.00 -1.39 -16.40
C GLN A 259 6.94 -1.12 -17.90
N ALA A 260 5.95 -1.69 -18.60
CA ALA A 260 5.73 -1.45 -20.02
C ALA A 260 5.45 0.03 -20.31
N ASP A 261 4.53 0.66 -19.56
CA ASP A 261 4.22 2.09 -19.67
C ASP A 261 5.47 2.97 -19.48
N LEU A 262 6.34 2.58 -18.55
CA LEU A 262 7.59 3.29 -18.29
C LEU A 262 8.55 3.17 -19.48
N ILE A 263 8.69 1.97 -20.05
CA ILE A 263 9.53 1.72 -21.22
C ILE A 263 9.00 2.51 -22.44
N GLU A 264 7.68 2.52 -22.66
CA GLU A 264 7.05 3.30 -23.73
C GLU A 264 7.31 4.81 -23.56
N LEU A 265 7.16 5.33 -22.35
CA LEU A 265 7.49 6.73 -22.04
C LEU A 265 8.98 7.05 -22.23
N ILE A 266 9.87 6.09 -21.96
CA ILE A 266 11.31 6.24 -22.20
C ILE A 266 11.59 6.31 -23.69
N ASN A 267 11.03 5.39 -24.46
CA ASN A 267 11.22 5.30 -25.91
C ASN A 267 10.64 6.50 -26.66
N SER A 268 9.44 6.97 -26.30
CA SER A 268 8.82 8.16 -26.89
C SER A 268 9.63 9.45 -26.72
N ARG A 269 10.60 9.46 -25.81
CA ARG A 269 11.51 10.60 -25.55
C ARG A 269 12.90 10.41 -26.18
N ASN A 270 13.07 9.45 -27.10
CA ASN A 270 14.36 9.07 -27.69
C ASN A 270 15.41 8.68 -26.66
N HIS A 271 14.96 8.02 -25.59
CA HIS A 271 15.82 7.43 -24.59
C HIS A 271 15.72 5.91 -24.62
N GLU A 272 16.61 5.24 -23.92
CA GLU A 272 16.67 3.78 -23.80
C GLU A 272 16.83 3.41 -22.32
N LEU A 273 16.06 2.42 -21.86
CA LEU A 273 16.22 1.87 -20.53
C LEU A 273 17.41 0.90 -20.53
N VAL A 274 18.51 1.28 -19.89
CA VAL A 274 19.72 0.43 -19.79
C VAL A 274 19.56 -0.62 -18.71
N SER A 275 19.04 -0.21 -17.54
CA SER A 275 18.79 -1.14 -16.43
C SER A 275 17.76 -0.60 -15.45
N GLY A 276 17.17 -1.50 -14.66
CA GLY A 276 16.21 -1.18 -13.61
C GLY A 276 14.81 -1.76 -13.86
N ILE A 277 14.20 -2.25 -12.79
CA ILE A 277 12.84 -2.81 -12.80
C ILE A 277 11.93 -1.91 -11.97
N TYR A 278 10.79 -1.53 -12.53
CA TYR A 278 9.76 -0.81 -11.83
C TYR A 278 9.12 -1.71 -10.77
N LYS A 279 9.40 -1.39 -9.50
CA LYS A 279 8.72 -1.97 -8.33
C LYS A 279 7.78 -0.96 -7.71
N LYS A 280 8.25 0.29 -7.61
CA LYS A 280 7.50 1.41 -7.06
C LYS A 280 7.95 2.72 -7.70
N SER A 281 7.25 3.79 -7.35
CA SER A 281 7.53 5.15 -7.81
C SER A 281 8.99 5.60 -7.55
N SER A 282 9.60 5.11 -6.45
CA SER A 282 10.99 5.39 -6.08
C SER A 282 12.01 4.39 -6.61
N SER A 283 11.61 3.43 -7.46
CA SER A 283 12.56 2.52 -8.12
C SER A 283 13.59 3.33 -8.91
N VAL A 284 14.86 3.00 -8.68
CA VAL A 284 15.99 3.56 -9.42
C VAL A 284 16.10 2.87 -10.78
N ILE A 285 16.31 3.67 -11.82
CA ILE A 285 16.43 3.25 -13.21
C ILE A 285 17.61 3.98 -13.87
N VAL A 286 18.27 3.29 -14.79
CA VAL A 286 19.39 3.81 -15.57
C VAL A 286 18.95 3.96 -17.01
N ILE A 287 19.06 5.18 -17.54
CA ILE A 287 18.52 5.56 -18.85
C ILE A 287 19.64 6.17 -19.68
N ARG A 288 19.74 5.79 -20.96
CA ARG A 288 20.64 6.38 -21.95
C ARG A 288 19.87 7.29 -22.88
N CYS A 289 20.38 8.51 -23.10
CA CYS A 289 19.83 9.40 -24.11
C CYS A 289 20.40 9.04 -25.49
N LYS A 290 19.57 8.68 -26.47
CA LYS A 290 20.04 8.32 -27.82
C LYS A 290 20.57 9.52 -28.63
N ILE A 291 20.16 10.74 -28.28
CA ILE A 291 20.55 11.98 -28.97
C ILE A 291 21.93 12.47 -28.50
N HIS A 292 22.18 12.42 -27.19
CA HIS A 292 23.38 13.02 -26.57
C HIS A 292 24.40 11.97 -26.11
N ASP A 293 24.05 10.70 -26.21
CA ASP A 293 24.83 9.56 -25.71
C ASP A 293 25.24 9.66 -24.21
N VAL A 294 24.34 10.22 -23.39
CA VAL A 294 24.57 10.38 -21.95
C VAL A 294 23.74 9.36 -21.17
N ILE A 295 24.38 8.66 -20.24
CA ILE A 295 23.72 7.78 -19.27
C ILE A 295 23.36 8.58 -18.02
N HIS A 296 22.16 8.36 -17.49
CA HIS A 296 21.67 9.01 -16.28
C HIS A 296 20.93 8.03 -15.38
N GLU A 297 21.31 8.03 -14.11
CA GLU A 297 20.62 7.31 -13.05
C GLU A 297 19.59 8.24 -12.40
N THR A 298 18.34 7.79 -12.32
CA THR A 298 17.25 8.55 -11.71
C THR A 298 16.19 7.62 -11.12
N THR A 299 15.12 8.17 -10.55
CA THR A 299 13.97 7.38 -10.12
C THR A 299 12.86 7.41 -11.16
N ALA A 300 12.03 6.37 -11.21
CA ALA A 300 10.89 6.31 -12.11
C ALA A 300 9.95 7.53 -11.96
N THR A 301 9.70 8.00 -10.73
CA THR A 301 8.90 9.21 -10.50
C THR A 301 9.54 10.46 -11.06
N ASN A 302 10.82 10.68 -10.79
CA ASN A 302 11.53 11.87 -11.27
C ASN A 302 11.55 11.90 -12.79
N TYR A 303 11.76 10.75 -13.42
CA TYR A 303 11.72 10.62 -14.87
C TYR A 303 10.32 10.90 -15.44
N LYS A 304 9.27 10.28 -14.88
CA LYS A 304 7.87 10.50 -15.31
C LYS A 304 7.47 11.98 -15.20
N LYS A 305 7.86 12.66 -14.13
CA LYS A 305 7.57 14.09 -13.90
C LYS A 305 8.37 15.03 -14.81
N SER A 306 9.55 14.63 -15.27
CA SER A 306 10.39 15.46 -16.14
C SER A 306 9.77 15.62 -17.52
N LYS A 307 9.59 16.86 -17.98
CA LYS A 307 9.01 17.16 -19.31
C LYS A 307 9.87 16.60 -20.46
N THR A 308 11.18 16.63 -20.31
CA THR A 308 12.14 16.13 -21.32
C THR A 308 12.76 14.79 -20.94
N GLY A 309 12.35 14.18 -19.82
CA GLY A 309 12.98 12.97 -19.26
C GLY A 309 14.34 13.26 -18.62
N MET A 310 15.31 13.74 -19.39
CA MET A 310 16.71 13.94 -18.98
C MET A 310 17.15 15.40 -19.06
N SER A 311 18.18 15.75 -18.26
CA SER A 311 18.74 17.10 -18.17
C SER A 311 19.49 17.55 -19.43
N CYS A 312 20.11 16.62 -20.17
CA CYS A 312 20.74 16.92 -21.47
C CYS A 312 19.70 17.42 -22.49
N CYS A 313 18.59 16.70 -22.67
CA CYS A 313 17.49 17.11 -23.54
C CYS A 313 16.82 18.41 -23.07
N GLY A 314 16.73 18.62 -21.76
CA GLY A 314 16.26 19.89 -21.18
C GLY A 314 17.13 21.07 -21.59
N ARG A 315 18.47 20.92 -21.47
CA ARG A 315 19.44 21.95 -21.87
C ARG A 315 19.43 22.22 -23.38
N GLN A 316 19.37 21.18 -24.21
CA GLN A 316 19.27 21.34 -25.66
C GLN A 316 18.03 22.15 -26.06
N ARG A 317 16.86 21.81 -25.50
CA ARG A 317 15.60 22.52 -25.76
C ARG A 317 15.67 23.98 -25.32
N GLN A 318 16.25 24.26 -24.16
CA GLN A 318 16.47 25.64 -23.69
C GLN A 318 17.39 26.40 -24.63
N SER A 319 18.51 25.80 -25.03
CA SER A 319 19.46 26.39 -25.98
C SER A 319 18.80 26.72 -27.33
N GLN A 320 17.97 25.83 -27.86
CA GLN A 320 17.21 26.06 -29.10
C GLN A 320 16.20 27.20 -28.95
N ALA A 321 15.49 27.27 -27.84
CA ALA A 321 14.55 28.35 -27.56
C ALA A 321 15.27 29.70 -27.48
N THR A 322 16.39 29.76 -26.73
CA THR A 322 17.22 30.97 -26.65
C THR A 322 17.75 31.38 -28.02
N ALA A 323 18.23 30.44 -28.83
CA ALA A 323 18.70 30.71 -30.19
C ALA A 323 17.58 31.31 -31.06
N TYR A 324 16.37 30.74 -31.03
CA TYR A 324 15.21 31.26 -31.76
C TYR A 324 14.88 32.71 -31.37
N TYR A 325 14.79 33.02 -30.06
CA TYR A 325 14.51 34.39 -29.63
C TYR A 325 15.59 35.39 -30.02
N ASN A 326 16.85 34.95 -30.07
CA ASN A 326 17.94 35.81 -30.54
C ASN A 326 17.83 36.15 -32.03
N THR A 327 17.23 35.28 -32.85
CA THR A 327 17.02 35.56 -34.29
C THR A 327 15.89 36.56 -34.56
N LEU A 328 15.06 36.85 -33.56
CA LEU A 328 13.95 37.82 -33.68
C LEU A 328 14.32 39.25 -33.24
N ARG A 329 15.55 39.45 -32.74
CA ARG A 329 16.06 40.76 -32.29
C ARG A 329 16.90 41.41 -33.38
#